data_AF-A0A1X9YFZ4-F1
#
_entry.id   AF-A0A1X9YFZ4-F1
#
_cell.length_a   1.000
_cell.length_b   1.000
_cell.length_c   1.000
_cell.angle_alpha   90.00
_cell.angle_beta   90.00
_cell.angle_gamma   90.00
#
_symmetry.space_group_name_H-M   'P 1'
#
loop_
_entity.id
_entity.type
_entity.pdbx_description
1 polymer ?
#
loop_
_entity_poly.entity_id
_entity_poly.type
_entity_poly.pdbx_seq_one_letter_code
_entity_poly.pdbx_strand_id
1 'polypeptide(L)'
;MSAVDVSTETGGVERIPSAPRPNIVSDELRRIAAMLIDACPPETDVSFHFEDALYVHIDVRNLEHVTIVEAILPKLGAGIFHDIQRGSAPHRPFFHRVSARVDR
;
A
#
# COMPACT_ATOMS: atom_id res chain seq x y z
N MET A 1 -15.15 -31.92 57.35
CA MET A 1 -14.38 -32.21 56.12
C MET A 1 -14.17 -30.88 55.43
N SER A 2 -13.01 -30.26 55.67
CA SER A 2 -12.67 -28.92 55.17
C SER A 2 -12.09 -29.01 53.77
N ALA A 3 -12.60 -28.17 52.88
CA ALA A 3 -12.06 -27.98 51.54
C ALA A 3 -10.66 -27.36 51.63
N VAL A 4 -9.70 -27.97 50.93
CA VAL A 4 -8.37 -27.41 50.70
C VAL A 4 -8.48 -26.40 49.57
N ASP A 5 -8.29 -25.13 49.93
CA ASP A 5 -8.16 -24.02 49.00
C ASP A 5 -6.79 -24.12 48.32
N VAL A 6 -6.79 -24.42 47.02
CA VAL A 6 -5.58 -24.40 46.19
C VAL A 6 -5.47 -23.01 45.58
N SER A 7 -4.75 -22.14 46.29
CA SER A 7 -4.30 -20.85 45.76
C SER A 7 -3.37 -21.10 44.58
N THR A 8 -3.89 -20.94 43.37
CA THR A 8 -3.09 -20.82 42.16
C THR A 8 -2.79 -19.35 41.94
N GLU A 9 -1.63 -18.90 42.42
CA GLU A 9 -1.05 -17.61 42.05
C GLU A 9 -0.81 -17.60 40.54
N THR A 10 -1.72 -16.94 39.82
CA THR A 10 -1.56 -16.62 38.41
C THR A 10 -0.66 -15.39 38.32
N GLY A 11 0.58 -15.63 37.92
CA GLY A 11 1.60 -14.60 37.74
C GLY A 11 1.07 -13.38 37.01
N GLY A 12 1.24 -12.22 37.65
CA GLY A 12 0.85 -10.91 37.14
C GLY A 12 1.64 -10.55 35.89
N VAL A 13 1.04 -10.83 34.73
CA VAL A 13 1.30 -10.08 33.51
C VAL A 13 0.02 -9.31 33.20
N GLU A 14 0.02 -8.01 33.53
CA GLU A 14 -1.02 -7.11 33.04
C GLU A 14 -1.09 -7.25 31.52
N ARG A 15 -2.21 -7.77 31.00
CA ARG A 15 -2.45 -7.76 29.57
C ARG A 15 -2.63 -6.31 29.17
N ILE A 16 -1.66 -5.77 28.43
CA ILE A 16 -1.77 -4.47 27.78
C ILE A 16 -3.12 -4.45 27.04
N PRO A 17 -3.99 -3.45 27.29
CA PRO A 17 -5.22 -3.30 26.52
C PRO A 17 -4.84 -3.10 25.04
N SER A 18 -4.95 -4.15 24.24
CA SER A 18 -4.78 -4.11 22.79
C SER A 18 -6.02 -3.49 22.15
N ALA A 19 -6.30 -2.23 22.48
CA ALA A 19 -7.24 -1.46 21.69
C ALA A 19 -6.65 -1.32 20.28
N PRO A 20 -7.38 -1.70 19.21
CA PRO A 20 -6.89 -1.55 17.85
C PRO A 20 -6.56 -0.08 17.58
N ARG A 21 -5.31 0.21 17.22
CA ARG A 21 -4.92 1.55 16.82
C ARG A 21 -5.56 1.84 15.46
N PRO A 22 -6.17 3.02 15.25
CA PRO A 22 -6.72 3.36 13.94
C PRO A 22 -5.59 3.41 12.91
N ASN A 23 -5.71 2.59 11.86
CA ASN A 23 -4.65 2.41 10.85
C ASN A 23 -4.89 3.29 9.63
N ILE A 24 -5.12 4.59 9.88
CA ILE A 24 -5.64 5.57 8.92
C ILE A 24 -4.78 5.63 7.64
N VAL A 25 -3.45 5.63 7.78
CA VAL A 25 -2.53 5.69 6.65
C VAL A 25 -2.64 4.44 5.79
N SER A 26 -2.60 3.25 6.41
CA SER A 26 -2.69 1.99 5.66
C SER A 26 -4.04 1.85 4.97
N ASP A 27 -5.12 2.29 5.60
CA ASP A 27 -6.46 2.25 5.02
C ASP A 27 -6.59 3.21 3.83
N GLU A 28 -5.97 4.38 3.90
CA GLU A 28 -5.92 5.31 2.78
C GLU A 28 -5.08 4.77 1.62
N LEU A 29 -3.86 4.28 1.88
CA LEU A 29 -3.02 3.67 0.85
C LEU A 29 -3.70 2.46 0.20
N ARG A 30 -4.47 1.68 0.97
CA ARG A 30 -5.26 0.56 0.43
C ARG A 30 -6.38 1.03 -0.50
N ARG A 31 -7.06 2.14 -0.18
CA ARG A 31 -8.07 2.73 -1.06
C ARG A 31 -7.46 3.22 -2.37
N ILE A 32 -6.32 3.91 -2.30
CA ILE A 32 -5.60 4.39 -3.48
C ILE A 32 -5.11 3.20 -4.31
N ALA A 33 -4.54 2.17 -3.67
CA ALA A 33 -4.10 0.95 -4.35
C ALA A 33 -5.26 0.26 -5.09
N ALA A 34 -6.41 0.09 -4.45
CA ALA A 34 -7.58 -0.53 -5.07
C ALA A 34 -8.06 0.25 -6.30
N MET A 35 -8.16 1.58 -6.18
CA MET A 35 -8.51 2.44 -7.31
C MET A 35 -7.55 2.29 -8.49
N LEU A 36 -6.24 2.21 -8.21
CA LEU A 36 -5.23 2.01 -9.24
C LEU A 36 -5.32 0.63 -9.88
N ILE A 37 -5.48 -0.42 -9.08
CA ILE A 37 -5.63 -1.81 -9.57
C ILE A 37 -6.86 -1.94 -10.47
N ASP A 38 -7.99 -1.33 -10.09
CA ASP A 38 -9.23 -1.38 -10.87
C ASP A 38 -9.11 -0.63 -12.21
N ALA A 39 -8.29 0.42 -12.27
CA ALA A 39 -8.13 1.26 -13.45
C ALA A 39 -6.97 0.85 -14.37
N CYS A 40 -5.95 0.15 -13.84
CA CYS A 40 -4.76 -0.23 -14.59
C CYS A 40 -4.97 -1.52 -15.42
N PRO A 41 -4.12 -1.76 -16.43
CA PRO A 41 -4.08 -3.03 -17.14
C PRO A 41 -3.91 -4.24 -16.22
N PRO A 42 -4.31 -5.44 -16.65
CA PRO A 42 -4.13 -6.66 -15.86
C PRO A 42 -2.64 -6.95 -15.61
N GLU A 43 -2.37 -7.70 -14.54
CA GLU A 43 -1.01 -8.08 -14.10
C GLU A 43 -0.11 -6.89 -13.73
N THR A 44 -0.72 -5.81 -13.24
CA THR A 44 -0.02 -4.64 -12.72
C THR A 44 0.27 -4.79 -11.23
N ASP A 45 1.51 -4.51 -10.84
CA ASP A 45 1.90 -4.45 -9.43
C ASP A 45 1.99 -2.99 -8.96
N VAL A 46 1.24 -2.66 -7.91
CA VAL A 46 1.21 -1.31 -7.31
C VAL A 46 1.97 -1.32 -6.00
N SER A 47 2.90 -0.38 -5.84
CA SER A 47 3.64 -0.17 -4.59
C SER A 47 3.78 1.31 -4.27
N PHE A 48 3.92 1.64 -2.99
CA PHE A 48 4.15 3.00 -2.53
C PHE A 48 5.54 3.11 -1.93
N HIS A 49 6.17 4.25 -2.16
CA HIS A 49 7.47 4.59 -1.61
C HIS A 49 7.42 6.00 -1.04
N PHE A 50 7.98 6.18 0.15
CA PHE A 50 8.06 7.49 0.80
C PHE A 50 9.52 7.80 1.12
N GLU A 51 10.00 8.93 0.63
CA GLU A 51 11.31 9.48 0.99
C GLU A 51 11.13 10.90 1.54
N ASP A 52 10.82 11.84 0.65
CA ASP A 52 10.49 13.23 0.93
C ASP A 52 9.02 13.56 0.59
N ALA A 53 8.50 12.88 -0.44
CA ALA A 53 7.11 12.86 -0.85
C ALA A 53 6.64 11.40 -1.01
N LEU A 54 5.31 11.23 -1.08
CA LEU A 54 4.73 9.93 -1.40
C LEU A 54 4.76 9.73 -2.92
N TYR A 55 5.34 8.61 -3.34
CA TYR A 55 5.34 8.15 -4.71
C TYR A 55 4.59 6.83 -4.82
N VAL A 56 3.89 6.67 -5.93
CA VAL A 56 3.38 5.38 -6.37
C VAL A 56 4.24 4.85 -7.50
N HIS A 57 4.48 3.55 -7.48
CA HIS A 57 5.12 2.81 -8.54
C HIS A 57 4.17 1.76 -9.07
N ILE A 58 3.99 1.77 -10.38
CA ILE A 58 3.11 0.88 -11.12
C ILE A 58 3.99 0.09 -12.08
N ASP A 59 4.19 -1.18 -11.75
CA ASP A 59 5.03 -2.08 -12.52
C ASP A 59 4.17 -2.92 -13.47
N VAL A 60 4.48 -2.87 -14.77
CA VAL A 60 3.75 -3.55 -15.84
C VAL A 60 4.70 -4.37 -16.72
N ARG A 61 4.19 -5.45 -17.34
CA ARG A 61 4.99 -6.33 -18.19
C ARG A 61 5.25 -5.82 -19.60
N ASN A 62 4.36 -4.99 -20.13
CA ASN A 62 4.37 -4.59 -21.54
C ASN A 62 4.52 -3.08 -21.70
N LEU A 63 5.27 -2.64 -22.71
CA LEU A 63 5.42 -1.20 -23.04
C LEU A 63 4.10 -0.53 -23.45
N GLU A 64 3.16 -1.28 -24.01
CA GLU A 64 1.82 -0.76 -24.30
C GLU A 64 1.08 -0.38 -23.00
N HIS A 65 1.19 -1.22 -21.96
CA HIS A 65 0.57 -0.95 -20.67
C HIS A 65 1.17 0.29 -20.00
N VAL A 66 2.46 0.59 -20.21
CA VAL A 66 3.08 1.84 -19.73
C VAL A 66 2.32 3.05 -20.28
N THR A 67 2.07 3.06 -21.59
CA THR A 67 1.38 4.17 -22.25
C THR A 67 -0.07 4.31 -21.76
N ILE A 68 -0.74 3.18 -21.51
CA ILE A 68 -2.09 3.17 -20.93
C ILE A 68 -2.08 3.76 -19.51
N VAL A 69 -1.16 3.32 -18.66
CA VAL A 69 -1.05 3.80 -17.26
C VAL A 69 -0.80 5.31 -17.22
N GLU A 70 0.09 5.83 -18.05
CA GLU A 70 0.35 7.28 -18.12
C GLU A 70 -0.86 8.09 -18.58
N ALA A 71 -1.68 7.55 -19.48
CA ALA A 71 -2.88 8.22 -19.96
C ALA A 71 -4.03 8.23 -18.94
N ILE A 72 -4.01 7.30 -17.98
CA ILE A 72 -5.05 7.11 -16.97
C ILE A 72 -4.71 7.85 -15.67
N LEU A 73 -3.45 7.77 -15.21
CA LEU A 73 -3.01 8.32 -13.93
C LEU A 73 -3.48 9.77 -13.65
N PRO A 74 -3.31 10.75 -14.56
CA PRO A 74 -3.75 12.13 -14.31
C PRO A 74 -5.26 12.30 -14.10
N LYS A 75 -6.06 11.31 -14.50
CA LYS A 75 -7.53 11.35 -14.43
C LYS A 75 -8.08 10.66 -13.18
N LEU A 76 -7.24 9.95 -12.44
CA LEU A 76 -7.64 9.20 -11.25
C LEU A 76 -7.55 10.06 -9.99
N GLY A 77 -8.33 9.68 -8.98
CA GLY A 77 -8.27 10.26 -7.64
C GLY A 77 -8.43 11.78 -7.61
N ALA A 78 -9.20 12.35 -8.55
CA ALA A 78 -9.34 13.81 -8.73
C ALA A 78 -8.02 14.54 -9.05
N GLY A 79 -7.07 13.87 -9.73
CA GLY A 79 -5.83 14.49 -10.20
C GLY A 79 -4.69 14.51 -9.17
N ILE A 80 -4.74 13.62 -8.17
CA ILE A 80 -3.70 13.51 -7.13
C ILE A 80 -2.36 12.97 -7.65
N PHE A 81 -2.32 12.41 -8.86
CA PHE A 81 -1.10 11.84 -9.45
C PHE A 81 -0.46 12.81 -10.43
N HIS A 82 0.81 13.13 -10.19
CA HIS A 82 1.60 14.08 -10.98
C HIS A 82 3.07 13.65 -11.08
N ASP A 83 3.88 14.46 -11.76
CA ASP A 83 5.29 14.19 -12.02
C ASP A 83 5.53 12.77 -12.55
N ILE A 84 4.72 12.37 -13.52
CA ILE A 84 4.70 11.00 -14.06
C ILE A 84 6.00 10.73 -14.83
N GLN A 85 6.67 9.64 -14.47
CA GLN A 85 7.95 9.23 -15.03
C GLN A 85 7.96 7.75 -15.38
N ARG A 86 8.62 7.41 -16.50
CA ARG A 86 8.93 6.03 -16.87
C ARG A 86 10.28 5.62 -16.31
N GLY A 87 10.40 4.37 -15.90
CA GLY A 87 11.66 3.79 -15.46
C GLY A 87 11.66 2.27 -15.54
N SER A 88 12.70 1.68 -14.95
CA SER A 88 12.82 0.23 -14.78
C SER A 88 12.37 -0.16 -13.38
N ALA A 89 11.69 -1.30 -13.26
CA ALA A 89 11.37 -1.86 -11.96
C ALA A 89 12.64 -2.46 -11.30
N PRO A 90 13.06 -2.02 -10.10
CA PRO A 90 14.21 -2.57 -9.41
C PRO A 90 14.04 -4.08 -9.19
N HIS A 91 15.12 -4.84 -9.41
CA HIS A 91 15.14 -6.30 -9.27
C HIS A 91 14.16 -7.08 -10.17
N ARG A 92 13.53 -6.42 -11.16
CA ARG A 92 12.55 -7.02 -12.07
C ARG A 92 12.84 -6.66 -13.53
N PRO A 93 13.78 -7.37 -14.20
CA PRO A 93 14.33 -6.97 -15.50
C PRO A 93 13.34 -6.98 -16.67
N PHE A 94 12.17 -7.60 -16.50
CA PHE A 94 11.12 -7.67 -17.52
C PHE A 94 9.89 -6.80 -17.18
N PHE A 95 9.98 -6.00 -16.12
CA PHE A 95 8.93 -5.06 -15.77
C PHE A 95 9.37 -3.65 -16.10
N HIS A 96 8.43 -2.89 -16.63
CA HIS A 96 8.52 -1.45 -16.81
C HIS A 96 7.80 -0.77 -15.66
N ARG A 97 8.34 0.35 -15.20
CA ARG A 97 7.77 1.11 -14.09
C ARG A 97 7.23 2.43 -14.59
N VAL A 98 6.01 2.76 -14.19
CA VAL A 98 5.51 4.13 -14.17
C VAL A 98 5.49 4.60 -12.74
N SER A 99 6.20 5.68 -12.46
CA SER A 99 6.21 6.35 -11.17
C SER A 99 5.40 7.62 -11.25
N ALA A 100 4.66 7.94 -10.20
CA ALA A 100 4.02 9.25 -10.06
C ALA A 100 4.13 9.68 -8.60
N ARG A 101 4.27 10.99 -8.39
CA ARG A 101 4.11 11.56 -7.06
C ARG A 101 2.62 11.59 -6.74
N VAL A 102 2.29 11.49 -5.45
CA VAL A 102 0.92 11.48 -4.94
C VAL A 102 0.75 12.70 -4.05
N ASP A 103 -0.01 13.67 -4.52
CA ASP A 103 -0.44 14.81 -3.72
C ASP A 103 -1.70 14.49 -2.93
N ARG A 104 -1.88 15.21 -1.82
CA ARG A 104 -3.05 15.12 -0.97
C ARG A 104 -3.75 16.47 -0.91
#